data_AF-A0A2N7PK83-F1
#
_entry.id   AF-A0A2N7PK83-F1
#
_cell.length_a   1.000
_cell.length_b   1.000
_cell.length_c   1.000
_cell.angle_alpha   90.00
_cell.angle_beta   90.00
_cell.angle_gamma   90.00
#
_symmetry.space_group_name_H-M   'P 1'
#
loop_
_entity.id
_entity.type
_entity.pdbx_description
1 polymer ?
#
loop_
_entity_poly.entity_id
_entity_poly.type
_entity_poly.pdbx_seq_one_letter_code
_entity_poly.pdbx_strand_id
1 'polypeptide(L)'
;MEKGVFQGKTHKIRIRKPFLLPKKEKIVCPFCGNTEEFYEIVENATFYIYYMQTEMGTLEPLEEEAEVLGPVRFYCGVCHSDITHLKK
;
A
#
# COMPACT_ATOMS: atom_id res chain seq x y z
N MET A 1 -71.62 -2.03 -6.10
CA MET A 1 -70.88 -1.14 -7.03
C MET A 1 -70.24 -0.08 -6.14
N GLU A 2 -68.94 0.12 -6.00
CA GLU A 2 -67.72 -0.31 -6.69
C GLU A 2 -66.55 -0.32 -5.67
N LYS A 3 -65.60 -1.24 -5.80
CA LYS A 3 -64.39 -1.29 -4.96
C LYS A 3 -63.28 -0.44 -5.62
N GLY A 4 -62.91 0.68 -5.00
CA GLY A 4 -61.81 1.53 -5.47
C GLY A 4 -60.46 0.82 -5.31
N VAL A 5 -59.80 0.53 -6.43
CA VAL A 5 -58.47 -0.09 -6.47
C VAL A 5 -57.42 1.00 -6.21
N PHE A 6 -56.74 0.93 -5.06
CA PHE A 6 -55.63 1.83 -4.74
C PHE A 6 -54.40 1.41 -5.55
N GLN A 7 -54.12 2.14 -6.65
CA GLN A 7 -52.89 1.97 -7.42
C GLN A 7 -51.72 2.63 -6.69
N GLY A 8 -51.08 1.88 -5.80
CA GLY A 8 -49.81 2.30 -5.19
C GLY A 8 -48.71 2.36 -6.25
N LYS A 9 -48.21 3.57 -6.55
CA LYS A 9 -47.06 3.76 -7.46
C LYS A 9 -45.80 3.22 -6.77
N THR A 10 -45.19 2.19 -7.34
CA THR A 10 -43.93 1.64 -6.84
C THR A 10 -42.75 2.48 -7.36
N HIS A 11 -42.12 3.25 -6.47
CA HIS A 11 -40.92 4.00 -6.79
C HIS A 11 -39.68 3.11 -6.67
N LYS A 12 -38.98 2.87 -7.78
CA LYS A 12 -37.68 2.16 -7.78
C LYS A 12 -36.59 3.11 -7.27
N ILE A 13 -36.31 3.07 -5.97
CA ILE A 13 -35.18 3.80 -5.40
C ILE A 13 -33.89 3.04 -5.74
N ARG A 14 -33.09 3.56 -6.66
CA ARG A 14 -31.73 3.07 -6.91
C ARG A 14 -30.80 3.61 -5.83
N ILE A 15 -30.60 2.84 -4.77
CA ILE A 15 -29.56 3.12 -3.78
C ILE A 15 -28.21 2.82 -4.43
N ARG A 16 -27.47 3.87 -4.82
CA ARG A 16 -26.05 3.71 -5.18
C ARG A 16 -25.32 3.39 -3.89
N LYS A 17 -24.73 2.19 -3.79
CA LYS A 17 -23.88 1.84 -2.63
C LYS A 17 -22.81 2.93 -2.49
N PRO A 18 -22.60 3.50 -1.29
CA PRO A 18 -21.51 4.45 -1.10
C PRO A 18 -20.22 3.74 -1.48
N PHE A 19 -19.45 4.34 -2.38
CA PHE A 19 -18.10 3.89 -2.67
C PHE A 19 -17.32 3.99 -1.37
N LEU A 20 -17.05 2.85 -0.73
CA LEU A 20 -16.11 2.77 0.38
C LEU A 20 -14.72 2.91 -0.24
N LEU A 21 -14.21 4.14 -0.28
CA LEU A 21 -12.81 4.37 -0.58
C LEU A 21 -12.00 3.68 0.53
N PRO A 22 -11.05 2.78 0.20
CA PRO A 22 -10.18 2.19 1.20
C PRO A 22 -9.34 3.33 1.79
N LYS A 23 -9.71 3.78 2.99
CA LYS A 23 -8.93 4.75 3.75
C LYS A 23 -7.66 4.03 4.18
N LYS A 24 -6.54 4.26 3.48
CA LYS A 24 -5.23 3.89 4.01
C LYS A 24 -5.04 4.65 5.31
N GLU A 25 -4.95 3.93 6.42
CA GLU A 25 -4.68 4.54 7.73
C GLU A 25 -3.26 5.14 7.70
N LYS A 26 -3.14 6.39 8.17
CA LYS A 26 -1.83 7.04 8.29
C LYS A 26 -1.08 6.36 9.44
N ILE A 27 0.17 5.98 9.20
CA ILE A 27 1.06 5.50 10.25
C ILE A 27 1.49 6.71 11.10
N VAL A 28 1.38 6.56 12.41
CA VAL A 28 1.89 7.52 13.40
C VAL A 28 2.84 6.76 14.31
N CYS A 29 4.05 7.28 14.50
CA CYS A 29 4.99 6.69 15.43
C CYS A 29 4.42 6.77 16.86
N PRO A 30 4.23 5.64 17.56
CA PRO A 30 3.63 5.65 18.90
C PRO A 30 4.58 6.21 19.96
N PHE A 31 5.85 6.41 19.63
CA PHE A 31 6.89 6.84 20.55
C PHE A 31 7.15 8.36 20.51
N CYS A 32 7.08 8.98 19.32
CA CYS A 32 7.36 10.42 19.17
C CYS A 32 6.30 11.20 18.37
N GLY A 33 5.26 10.54 17.86
CA GLY A 33 4.18 11.19 17.11
C GLY A 33 4.55 11.55 15.66
N ASN A 34 5.74 11.20 15.18
CA ASN A 34 6.13 11.41 13.79
C ASN A 34 5.16 10.72 12.81
N THR A 35 4.84 11.41 11.72
CA THR A 35 3.91 10.94 10.67
C THR A 35 4.48 11.05 9.26
N GLU A 36 5.73 11.49 9.13
CA GLU A 36 6.32 11.89 7.85
C GLU A 36 7.50 11.01 7.45
N GLU A 37 8.41 10.72 8.39
CA GLU A 37 9.68 10.05 8.06
C GLU A 37 9.76 8.62 8.62
N PHE A 38 9.96 7.63 7.76
CA PHE A 38 10.12 6.24 8.16
C PHE A 38 11.11 5.54 7.24
N TYR A 39 11.78 4.50 7.72
CA TYR A 39 12.74 3.72 6.92
C TYR A 39 12.69 2.24 7.26
N GLU A 40 13.22 1.42 6.35
CA GLU A 40 13.38 -0.02 6.55
C GLU A 40 14.84 -0.42 6.59
N ILE A 41 15.12 -1.42 7.40
CA ILE A 41 16.38 -2.16 7.36
C ILE A 41 16.04 -3.55 6.85
N VAL A 42 16.64 -3.90 5.71
CA VAL A 42 16.60 -5.24 5.15
C VAL A 42 17.95 -5.88 5.41
N GLU A 43 17.99 -6.87 6.29
CA GLU A 43 19.22 -7.61 6.59
C GLU A 43 19.38 -8.77 5.60
N ASN A 44 20.63 -9.11 5.24
CA ASN A 44 20.98 -10.22 4.36
C ASN A 44 20.23 -10.22 3.02
N ALA A 45 20.22 -9.07 2.34
CA ALA A 45 19.70 -8.94 0.98
C ALA A 45 20.83 -9.02 -0.06
N THR A 46 20.60 -9.80 -1.11
CA THR A 46 21.43 -9.85 -2.32
C THR A 46 20.62 -9.31 -3.49
N PHE A 47 21.17 -8.32 -4.19
CA PHE A 47 20.58 -7.79 -5.42
C PHE A 47 21.41 -8.25 -6.61
N TYR A 48 20.77 -8.92 -7.57
CA TYR A 48 21.34 -9.26 -8.85
C TYR A 48 20.78 -8.28 -9.88
N ILE A 49 21.65 -7.44 -10.44
CA ILE A 49 21.28 -6.51 -11.52
C ILE A 49 21.99 -6.98 -12.78
N TYR A 50 21.21 -7.42 -13.76
CA TYR A 50 21.70 -7.92 -15.03
C TYR A 50 21.77 -6.78 -16.04
N TYR A 51 22.94 -6.56 -16.64
CA TYR A 51 23.15 -5.52 -17.63
C TYR A 51 23.44 -6.11 -19.01
N MET A 52 22.94 -5.47 -20.05
CA MET A 52 23.36 -5.67 -21.43
C MET A 52 24.30 -4.54 -21.84
N GLN A 53 25.44 -4.90 -22.43
CA GLN A 53 26.31 -3.92 -23.06
C GLN A 53 25.82 -3.65 -24.49
N THR A 54 25.59 -2.39 -24.82
CA THR A 54 25.21 -1.96 -26.17
C THR A 54 26.43 -1.94 -27.10
N GLU A 55 26.18 -1.83 -28.41
CA GLU A 55 27.24 -1.67 -29.42
C GLU A 55 28.11 -0.41 -29.17
N MET A 56 27.53 0.60 -28.54
CA MET A 56 28.23 1.84 -28.15
C MET A 56 28.98 1.70 -26.83
N GLY A 57 28.94 0.53 -26.20
CA GLY A 57 29.64 0.23 -24.94
C GLY A 57 28.95 0.73 -23.67
N THR A 58 27.71 1.24 -23.76
CA THR A 58 26.91 1.61 -22.58
C THR A 58 26.30 0.37 -21.95
N LEU A 59 26.07 0.40 -20.62
CA LEU A 59 25.37 -0.65 -19.91
C LEU A 59 23.91 -0.26 -19.70
N GLU A 60 22.99 -1.09 -20.17
CA GLU A 60 21.55 -0.93 -19.98
C GLU A 60 21.04 -2.04 -19.04
N PRO A 61 20.29 -1.70 -17.98
CA PRO A 61 19.75 -2.71 -17.07
C PRO A 61 18.64 -3.49 -17.77
N LEU A 62 18.73 -4.82 -17.72
CA LEU A 62 17.72 -5.74 -18.26
C LEU A 62 16.76 -6.23 -17.19
N GLU A 63 17.31 -6.64 -16.06
CA GLU A 63 16.57 -7.35 -15.02
C GLU A 63 17.20 -7.08 -13.66
N GLU A 64 16.35 -7.05 -12.63
CA GLU A 64 16.74 -6.90 -11.24
C GLU A 64 16.02 -7.98 -10.41
N GLU A 65 16.81 -8.83 -9.75
CA GLU A 65 16.33 -9.83 -8.81
C GLU A 65 16.84 -9.48 -7.40
N ALA A 66 15.97 -9.57 -6.41
CA ALA A 66 16.34 -9.36 -5.01
C ALA A 66 16.04 -10.61 -4.19
N GLU A 67 17.08 -11.19 -3.58
CA GLU A 67 16.97 -12.27 -2.61
C GLU A 67 17.12 -11.70 -1.20
N VAL A 68 16.05 -11.71 -0.42
CA VAL A 68 16.05 -11.27 0.98
C VAL A 68 15.99 -12.47 1.90
N LEU A 69 17.10 -12.78 2.58
CA LEU A 69 17.20 -13.93 3.49
C LEU A 69 17.09 -13.56 4.97
N GLY A 70 17.23 -12.28 5.31
CA GLY A 70 17.15 -11.78 6.68
C GLY A 70 15.84 -11.05 6.99
N PRO A 71 15.68 -10.59 8.24
CA PRO A 71 14.50 -9.84 8.64
C PRO A 71 14.40 -8.49 7.91
N VAL A 72 13.17 -8.09 7.62
CA VAL A 72 12.82 -6.71 7.26
C VAL A 72 12.26 -6.05 8.52
N ARG A 73 12.88 -4.96 8.95
CA ARG A 73 12.44 -4.17 10.10
C ARG A 73 12.10 -2.75 9.67
N PHE A 74 11.04 -2.19 10.26
CA PHE A 74 10.55 -0.85 9.96
C PHE A 74 10.72 0.06 11.16
N TYR A 75 11.27 1.24 10.93
CA TYR A 75 11.68 2.17 11.96
C TYR A 75 11.11 3.57 11.74
N CYS A 76 10.93 4.29 12.85
CA CYS A 76 10.66 5.72 12.81
C CYS A 76 11.91 6.50 12.36
N GLY A 77 11.79 7.37 11.37
CA GLY A 77 12.89 8.23 10.90
C GLY A 77 13.33 9.30 11.90
N VAL A 78 12.47 9.67 12.84
CA VAL A 78 12.75 10.73 13.83
C VAL A 78 13.36 10.18 15.11
N CYS A 79 12.76 9.14 15.71
CA CYS A 79 13.20 8.60 17.00
C CYS A 79 13.87 7.22 16.91
N HIS A 80 14.03 6.68 15.71
CA HIS A 80 14.69 5.39 15.44
C HIS A 80 14.11 4.18 16.17
N SER A 81 12.92 4.29 16.75
CA SER A 81 12.26 3.18 17.41
C SER A 81 11.76 2.15 16.40
N ASP A 82 11.93 0.87 16.72
CA ASP A 82 11.38 -0.25 15.95
C ASP A 82 9.85 -0.23 16.04
N ILE A 83 9.21 -0.07 14.89
CA ILE A 83 7.76 -0.06 14.70
C ILE A 83 7.34 -1.09 13.65
N THR A 84 8.12 -2.17 13.47
CA THR A 84 7.87 -3.25 12.49
C THR A 84 6.45 -3.80 12.59
N HIS A 85 5.92 -3.90 13.81
CA HIS A 85 4.56 -4.37 14.09
C HIS A 85 3.43 -3.51 13.49
N LEU A 86 3.71 -2.26 13.06
CA LEU A 86 2.76 -1.37 12.41
C LEU A 86 2.70 -1.55 10.89
N LYS A 87 3.70 -2.19 10.28
CA LYS A 87 3.74 -2.48 8.85
C LYS A 87 3.14 -3.89 8.63
N LYS A 88 1.85 -3.97 8.32
CA LYS A 88 1.13 -5.21 7.97
C LYS A 88 0.82 -5.28 6.48
#